data_AF-A0Y0P9-F1
#
_entry.id   AF-A0Y0P9-F1
#
_cell.length_a   1.000
_cell.length_b   1.000
_cell.length_c   1.000
_cell.angle_alpha   90.00
_cell.angle_beta   90.00
_cell.angle_gamma   90.00
#
_symmetry.space_group_name_H-M   'P 1'
#
loop_
_entity.id
_entity.type
_entity.pdbx_description
1 polymer ?
#
loop_
_entity_poly.entity_id
_entity_poly.type
_entity_poly.pdbx_seq_one_letter_code
_entity_poly.pdbx_strand_id
1 'polypeptide(L)'
;MNRKEFINQINSLYSLAWSMTTSVSSLLDQVGIPAHRVFSEKSIEHFFFFLNNPPVDNEKVTLINGDVSIYIKELSLINTKLITSIDDVVTQSLLVESQEKSKSKRFLGLFKSDKWSDCANDRFNKVICPVYEANLCRN
;
A
#
# COMPACT_ATOMS: atom_id res chain seq x y z
N MET A 1 35.59 10.39 6.73
CA MET A 1 34.63 9.50 7.41
C MET A 1 35.41 8.35 8.02
N ASN A 2 35.28 8.14 9.33
CA ASN A 2 35.93 7.02 10.01
C ASN A 2 35.11 5.72 9.89
N ARG A 3 35.71 4.57 10.20
CA ARG A 3 35.06 3.25 10.08
C ARG A 3 33.76 3.15 10.90
N LYS A 4 33.73 3.76 12.09
CA LYS A 4 32.55 3.74 12.98
C LYS A 4 31.38 4.52 12.38
N GLU A 5 31.64 5.72 11.85
CA GLU A 5 30.65 6.53 11.13
C GLU A 5 30.07 5.80 9.93
N PHE A 6 30.92 5.13 9.14
CA PHE A 6 30.47 4.35 7.98
C PHE A 6 29.54 3.19 8.38
N ILE A 7 29.93 2.41 9.39
CA ILE A 7 29.11 1.30 9.91
C ILE A 7 27.77 1.82 10.43
N ASN A 8 27.78 2.94 11.17
CA ASN A 8 26.55 3.56 11.68
C ASN A 8 25.63 4.03 10.55
N GLN A 9 26.18 4.57 9.46
CA GLN A 9 25.39 4.98 8.29
C GLN A 9 24.73 3.80 7.59
N ILE A 10 25.46 2.69 7.38
CA ILE A 10 24.90 1.48 6.78
C ILE A 10 23.79 0.90 7.67
N ASN A 11 24.04 0.78 8.97
CA ASN A 11 23.05 0.25 9.91
C ASN A 11 21.80 1.15 9.97
N SER A 12 21.98 2.47 9.91
CA SER A 12 20.86 3.43 9.83
C SER A 12 20.05 3.23 8.55
N LEU A 13 20.71 3.04 7.41
CA LEU A 13 20.04 2.80 6.12
C LEU A 13 19.28 1.47 6.13
N TYR A 14 19.88 0.41 6.68
CA TYR A 14 19.24 -0.89 6.85
C TYR A 14 17.98 -0.79 7.71
N SER A 15 18.09 -0.16 8.87
CA SER A 15 16.97 0.05 9.80
C SER A 15 15.86 0.89 9.18
N LEU A 16 16.20 1.89 8.38
CA LEU A 16 15.22 2.68 7.63
C LEU A 16 14.47 1.81 6.61
N ALA A 17 15.20 1.06 5.77
CA ALA A 17 14.60 0.18 4.77
C ALA A 17 13.70 -0.87 5.41
N TRP A 18 14.15 -1.49 6.51
CA TRP A 18 13.34 -2.43 7.27
C TRP A 18 12.07 -1.79 7.85
N SER A 19 12.19 -0.64 8.51
CA SER A 19 11.05 0.07 9.09
C SER A 19 10.01 0.43 8.03
N MET A 20 10.45 0.96 6.88
CA MET A 20 9.56 1.26 5.76
C MET A 20 8.91 -0.01 5.17
N THR A 21 9.66 -1.11 5.08
CA THR A 21 9.14 -2.41 4.63
C THR A 21 7.99 -2.88 5.52
N THR A 22 8.19 -2.86 6.85
CA THR A 22 7.17 -3.29 7.80
C THR A 22 5.92 -2.41 7.75
N SER A 23 6.10 -1.09 7.63
CA SER A 23 5.00 -0.14 7.46
C SER A 23 4.18 -0.43 6.19
N VAL A 24 4.86 -0.56 5.04
CA VAL A 24 4.19 -0.86 3.77
C VAL A 24 3.52 -2.24 3.81
N SER A 25 4.15 -3.26 4.41
CA SER A 25 3.55 -4.58 4.57
C SER A 25 2.25 -4.50 5.37
N SER A 26 2.26 -3.82 6.52
CA SER A 26 1.07 -3.66 7.34
C SER A 26 -0.05 -2.93 6.61
N LEU A 27 0.27 -1.93 5.79
CA LEU A 27 -0.73 -1.21 5.01
C LEU A 27 -1.30 -2.07 3.89
N LEU A 28 -0.46 -2.85 3.20
CA LEU A 28 -0.89 -3.79 2.17
C LEU A 28 -1.85 -4.85 2.72
N ASP A 29 -1.56 -5.38 3.92
CA ASP A 29 -2.44 -6.32 4.61
C ASP A 29 -3.79 -5.69 4.98
N GLN A 30 -3.81 -4.42 5.40
CA GLN A 30 -5.05 -3.70 5.72
C GLN A 30 -5.93 -3.45 4.49
N VAL A 31 -5.33 -3.16 3.34
CA VAL A 31 -6.08 -2.98 2.07
C VAL A 31 -6.38 -4.30 1.36
N GLY A 32 -5.76 -5.41 1.78
CA GLY A 32 -5.97 -6.74 1.23
C GLY A 32 -5.32 -6.97 -0.14
N ILE A 33 -4.27 -6.23 -0.50
CA ILE A 33 -3.58 -6.39 -1.79
C ILE A 33 -2.27 -7.14 -1.59
N PRO A 34 -2.01 -8.23 -2.35
CA PRO A 34 -0.78 -8.97 -2.21
C PRO A 34 0.43 -8.18 -2.78
N ALA A 35 1.55 -8.23 -2.05
CA ALA A 35 2.77 -7.47 -2.37
C ALA A 35 3.29 -7.69 -3.80
N HIS A 36 3.20 -8.91 -4.35
CA HIS A 36 3.68 -9.21 -5.72
C HIS A 36 2.92 -8.45 -6.81
N ARG A 37 1.69 -7.96 -6.55
CA ARG A 37 0.95 -7.11 -7.49
C ARG A 37 1.39 -5.65 -7.42
N VAL A 38 2.06 -5.24 -6.34
CA VAL A 38 2.41 -3.84 -6.03
C VAL A 38 3.90 -3.57 -6.21
N PHE A 39 4.79 -4.51 -5.91
CA PHE A 39 6.26 -4.36 -5.97
C PHE A 39 6.90 -4.86 -7.26
N SER A 40 8.03 -4.25 -7.63
CA SER A 40 8.70 -4.57 -8.89
C SER A 40 9.41 -5.89 -8.79
N GLU A 41 9.61 -6.55 -9.92
CA GLU A 41 10.41 -7.77 -9.97
C GLU A 41 11.79 -7.57 -9.31
N LYS A 42 12.34 -6.36 -9.39
CA LYS A 42 13.63 -6.00 -8.78
C LYS A 42 13.56 -5.74 -7.27
N SER A 43 12.39 -5.37 -6.74
CA SER A 43 12.22 -4.95 -5.35
C SER A 43 11.41 -5.91 -4.50
N ILE A 44 10.68 -6.84 -5.12
CA ILE A 44 9.90 -7.86 -4.40
C ILE A 44 10.81 -8.78 -3.59
N GLU A 45 11.98 -9.13 -4.12
CA GLU A 45 12.99 -9.91 -3.39
C GLU A 45 13.51 -9.14 -2.18
N HIS A 46 13.80 -7.85 -2.35
CA HIS A 46 14.21 -6.97 -1.25
C HIS A 46 13.10 -6.87 -0.19
N PHE A 47 11.84 -6.77 -0.60
CA PHE A 47 10.69 -6.76 0.30
C PHE A 47 10.65 -8.00 1.19
N PHE A 48 10.70 -9.19 0.59
CA PHE A 48 10.73 -10.43 1.40
C PHE A 48 12.00 -10.58 2.21
N PHE A 49 13.15 -10.13 1.70
CA PHE A 49 14.40 -10.13 2.47
C PHE A 49 14.25 -9.30 3.74
N PHE A 50 13.84 -8.03 3.64
CA PHE A 50 13.70 -7.17 4.81
C PHE A 50 12.60 -7.64 5.76
N LEU A 51 11.47 -8.12 5.25
CA LEU A 51 10.39 -8.64 6.09
C LEU A 51 10.87 -9.78 7.02
N ASN A 52 11.76 -10.63 6.53
CA ASN A 52 12.28 -11.79 7.27
C ASN A 52 13.56 -11.52 8.05
N ASN A 53 14.20 -10.36 7.89
CA ASN A 53 15.51 -10.05 8.48
C ASN A 53 15.46 -8.72 9.27
N PRO A 54 14.86 -8.71 10.47
CA PRO A 54 14.86 -7.53 11.32
C PRO A 54 16.28 -7.08 11.70
N PRO A 55 16.50 -5.78 11.96
CA PRO A 55 17.79 -5.27 12.40
C PRO A 55 18.19 -5.95 13.71
N VAL A 56 19.40 -6.48 13.76
CA VAL A 56 19.97 -7.08 14.97
C VAL A 56 21.07 -6.19 15.49
N ASP A 57 21.00 -5.85 16.78
CA ASP A 57 21.98 -4.99 17.44
C ASP A 57 23.21 -5.82 17.85
N ASN A 58 24.04 -6.18 16.87
CA ASN A 58 25.20 -7.07 17.08
C ASN A 58 26.50 -6.51 16.49
N GLU A 59 26.57 -5.20 16.20
CA GLU A 59 27.70 -4.49 15.58
C GLU A 59 28.16 -5.05 14.22
N LYS A 60 27.48 -6.07 13.66
CA LYS A 60 27.80 -6.63 12.36
C LYS A 60 27.06 -5.87 11.26
N VAL A 61 27.75 -5.67 10.16
CA VAL A 61 27.19 -5.08 8.95
C VAL A 61 26.50 -6.17 8.14
N THR A 62 25.19 -6.05 7.93
CA THR A 62 24.48 -6.87 6.94
C THR A 62 24.69 -6.26 5.56
N LEU A 63 25.41 -6.96 4.70
CA LEU A 63 25.59 -6.55 3.30
C LEU A 63 24.35 -6.92 2.51
N ILE A 64 23.71 -5.92 1.91
CA ILE A 64 22.58 -6.12 1.01
C ILE A 64 23.11 -6.11 -0.42
N ASN A 65 22.84 -7.19 -1.15
CA ASN A 65 23.17 -7.25 -2.57
C ASN A 65 22.04 -6.57 -3.36
N GLY A 66 22.25 -5.32 -3.76
CA GLY A 66 21.28 -4.57 -4.54
C GLY A 66 21.28 -3.08 -4.24
N ASP A 67 20.59 -2.31 -5.07
CA ASP A 67 20.44 -0.88 -4.88
C ASP A 67 19.30 -0.59 -3.89
N VAL A 68 19.66 -0.58 -2.60
CA VAL A 68 18.75 -0.24 -1.49
C VAL A 68 18.12 1.14 -1.67
N SER A 69 18.77 2.07 -2.39
CA SER A 69 18.23 3.40 -2.61
C SER A 69 17.03 3.37 -3.57
N ILE A 70 17.07 2.52 -4.60
CA ILE A 70 15.93 2.29 -5.51
C ILE A 70 14.79 1.65 -4.73
N TYR A 71 15.10 0.65 -3.90
CA TYR A 71 14.12 -0.02 -3.06
C TYR A 71 13.40 0.95 -2.10
N ILE A 72 14.15 1.80 -1.40
CA ILE A 72 13.59 2.83 -0.51
C ILE A 72 12.71 3.84 -1.27
N LYS A 73 13.14 4.27 -2.47
CA LYS A 73 12.33 5.16 -3.32
C LYS A 73 11.01 4.51 -3.71
N GLU A 74 11.04 3.23 -4.07
CA GLU A 74 9.84 2.49 -4.43
C GLU A 74 8.92 2.29 -3.22
N LEU A 75 9.45 1.95 -2.04
CA LEU A 75 8.69 1.90 -0.80
C LEU A 75 8.00 3.24 -0.49
N SER A 76 8.72 4.36 -0.65
CA SER A 76 8.17 5.70 -0.46
C SER A 76 7.00 5.96 -1.42
N LEU A 77 7.17 5.63 -2.71
CA LEU A 77 6.12 5.77 -3.71
C LEU A 77 4.89 4.92 -3.39
N ILE A 78 5.10 3.65 -3.00
CA ILE A 78 4.00 2.74 -2.61
C ILE A 78 3.27 3.29 -1.40
N ASN A 79 3.99 3.76 -0.38
CA ASN A 79 3.40 4.37 0.81
C ASN A 79 2.56 5.62 0.46
N THR A 80 3.08 6.50 -0.40
CA THR A 80 2.31 7.65 -0.91
C THR A 80 1.04 7.20 -1.64
N LYS A 81 1.15 6.23 -2.55
CA LYS A 81 0.00 5.71 -3.29
C LYS A 81 -1.05 5.09 -2.35
N LEU A 82 -0.63 4.35 -1.34
CA LEU A 82 -1.53 3.76 -0.34
C LEU A 82 -2.33 4.83 0.39
N ILE A 83 -1.66 5.89 0.85
CA ILE A 83 -2.30 7.03 1.53
C ILE A 83 -3.27 7.74 0.59
N THR A 84 -2.84 8.11 -0.61
CA THR A 84 -3.70 8.86 -1.55
C THR A 84 -4.88 8.02 -2.05
N SER A 85 -4.72 6.70 -2.16
CA SER A 85 -5.82 5.81 -2.57
C SER A 85 -6.97 5.80 -1.57
N ILE A 86 -6.74 6.15 -0.30
CA ILE A 86 -7.83 6.30 0.68
C ILE A 86 -8.72 7.48 0.30
N ASP A 87 -8.13 8.61 -0.08
CA ASP A 87 -8.88 9.78 -0.56
C ASP A 87 -9.65 9.47 -1.85
N ASP A 88 -9.06 8.66 -2.74
CA ASP A 88 -9.73 8.20 -3.95
C ASP A 88 -10.93 7.30 -3.64
N VAL A 89 -10.82 6.41 -2.65
CA VAL A 89 -11.94 5.57 -2.19
C VAL A 89 -13.09 6.45 -1.65
N VAL A 90 -12.76 7.50 -0.89
CA VAL A 90 -13.77 8.44 -0.37
C VAL A 90 -14.44 9.20 -1.52
N THR A 91 -13.64 9.75 -2.44
CA THR A 91 -14.14 10.50 -3.60
C THR A 91 -15.03 9.63 -4.47
N GLN A 92 -14.59 8.41 -4.78
CA GLN A 92 -15.35 7.46 -5.58
C GLN A 92 -16.64 7.01 -4.88
N SER A 93 -16.62 6.86 -3.54
CA SER A 93 -17.83 6.58 -2.76
C SER A 93 -18.88 7.67 -2.92
N LEU A 94 -18.49 8.95 -2.84
CA LEU A 94 -19.38 10.09 -3.02
C LEU A 94 -19.94 10.16 -4.44
N LEU A 95 -19.10 9.86 -5.44
CA LEU A 95 -19.51 9.82 -6.85
C LEU A 95 -20.56 8.74 -7.09
N VAL A 96 -20.32 7.51 -6.62
CA VAL A 96 -21.29 6.39 -6.74
C VAL A 96 -22.60 6.73 -6.02
N GLU A 97 -22.55 7.30 -4.82
CA GLU A 97 -23.74 7.71 -4.08
C GLU A 97 -24.56 8.77 -4.85
N SER A 98 -23.88 9.76 -5.45
CA SER A 98 -24.55 10.80 -6.25
C SER A 98 -25.23 10.22 -7.50
N GLN A 99 -24.58 9.26 -8.16
CA GLN A 99 -25.11 8.59 -9.35
C GLN A 99 -26.34 7.75 -9.01
N GLU A 100 -26.33 6.99 -7.92
CA GLU A 100 -27.48 6.19 -7.49
C GLU A 100 -28.66 7.08 -7.06
N LYS A 101 -28.42 8.19 -6.36
CA LYS A 101 -29.46 9.19 -6.05
C LYS A 101 -30.09 9.81 -7.29
N SER A 102 -29.31 10.02 -8.37
CA SER A 102 -29.85 10.54 -9.64
C SER A 102 -30.73 9.51 -10.37
N LYS A 103 -30.38 8.22 -10.27
CA LYS A 103 -31.10 7.11 -10.92
C LYS A 103 -32.42 6.80 -10.19
N SER A 104 -32.42 6.83 -8.85
CA SER A 104 -33.61 6.54 -8.04
C SER A 104 -34.71 7.60 -8.22
N LYS A 105 -34.36 8.88 -8.46
CA LYS A 105 -35.34 9.94 -8.75
C LYS A 105 -36.17 9.70 -10.02
N ARG A 106 -35.73 8.84 -10.95
CA ARG A 106 -36.49 8.49 -12.17
C ARG A 106 -37.45 7.31 -11.98
N PHE A 107 -37.28 6.48 -10.96
CA PHE A 107 -38.13 5.33 -10.67
C PHE A 107 -38.87 5.54 -9.34
N LEU A 108 -40.02 6.23 -9.41
CA LEU A 108 -40.98 6.26 -8.31
C LEU A 108 -41.62 4.88 -8.17
N GLY A 109 -41.32 4.14 -7.10
CA GLY A 109 -42.03 2.88 -6.82
C GLY A 109 -41.52 2.04 -5.66
N LEU A 110 -42.01 2.35 -4.45
CA LEU A 110 -42.45 1.41 -3.40
C LEU A 110 -41.52 0.34 -2.79
N PHE A 111 -40.28 0.17 -3.23
CA PHE A 111 -39.33 -0.73 -2.56
C PHE A 111 -38.22 0.08 -1.90
N LYS A 112 -37.96 -0.18 -0.61
CA LYS A 112 -36.70 0.24 0.02
C LYS A 112 -35.58 -0.44 -0.77
N SER A 113 -34.94 0.29 -1.68
CA SER A 113 -33.72 -0.20 -2.32
C SER A 113 -32.63 -0.20 -1.24
N ASP A 114 -32.07 -1.36 -0.93
CA ASP A 114 -30.87 -1.44 -0.10
C ASP A 114 -29.79 -0.56 -0.71
N LYS A 115 -29.21 0.33 0.08
CA LYS A 115 -28.11 1.17 -0.40
C LYS A 115 -26.88 0.30 -0.50
N TRP A 116 -26.12 0.46 -1.58
CA TRP A 116 -24.83 -0.21 -1.73
C TRP A 116 -23.88 0.05 -0.54
N SER A 117 -24.01 1.22 0.10
CA SER A 117 -23.23 1.61 1.28
C SER A 117 -23.48 0.74 2.50
N ASP A 118 -24.64 0.08 2.57
CA ASP A 118 -25.07 -0.68 3.73
C ASP A 118 -24.49 -2.12 3.69
N CYS A 119 -24.06 -2.59 2.51
CA CYS A 119 -23.45 -3.90 2.31
C CYS A 119 -21.92 -3.78 2.18
N ALA A 120 -21.17 -4.49 3.03
CA ALA A 120 -19.70 -4.50 2.94
C ALA A 120 -19.19 -5.07 1.61
N ASN A 121 -19.82 -6.13 1.10
CA ASN A 121 -19.43 -6.75 -0.17
C ASN A 121 -19.68 -5.81 -1.37
N ASP A 122 -20.78 -5.05 -1.36
CA ASP A 122 -21.06 -4.07 -2.41
C ASP A 122 -20.10 -2.90 -2.35
N ARG A 123 -19.80 -2.39 -1.15
CA ARG A 123 -18.77 -1.36 -0.96
C ARG A 123 -17.42 -1.81 -1.50
N PHE A 124 -17.04 -3.05 -1.20
CA PHE A 124 -15.78 -3.61 -1.65
C PHE A 124 -15.72 -3.71 -3.18
N ASN A 125 -16.69 -4.39 -3.80
CA ASN A 125 -16.67 -4.66 -5.23
C ASN A 125 -16.93 -3.41 -6.10
N LYS A 126 -17.76 -2.46 -5.64
CA LYS A 126 -18.10 -1.27 -6.42
C LYS A 126 -17.07 -0.16 -6.31
N VAL A 127 -16.38 -0.03 -5.16
CA VAL A 127 -15.53 1.14 -4.90
C VAL A 127 -14.14 0.74 -4.42
N ILE A 128 -14.03 0.01 -3.31
CA ILE A 128 -12.74 -0.18 -2.63
C ILE A 128 -11.76 -0.96 -3.54
N CYS A 129 -12.17 -2.13 -4.03
CA CYS A 129 -11.33 -3.00 -4.85
C CYS A 129 -10.93 -2.32 -6.18
N PRO A 130 -11.85 -1.74 -6.98
CA PRO A 130 -11.48 -1.07 -8.22
C PRO A 130 -10.50 0.09 -8.04
N VAL A 131 -10.67 0.91 -7.00
CA VAL A 131 -9.76 2.04 -6.72
C VAL A 131 -8.37 1.53 -6.36
N TYR A 132 -8.31 0.57 -5.45
CA TYR A 132 -7.06 -0.02 -5.01
C TYR A 132 -6.33 -0.76 -6.12
N GLU A 133 -7.02 -1.55 -6.94
CA GLU A 133 -6.40 -2.20 -8.09
C GLU A 133 -5.87 -1.19 -9.11
N ALA A 134 -6.62 -0.13 -9.42
CA ALA A 134 -6.20 0.88 -10.39
C ALA A 134 -4.97 1.69 -9.95
N ASN A 135 -4.87 1.99 -8.64
CA ASN A 135 -3.82 2.86 -8.12
C ASN A 135 -2.55 2.13 -7.65
N LEU A 136 -2.74 0.93 -7.07
CA LEU A 136 -1.69 0.20 -6.36
C LEU A 136 -1.11 -0.94 -7.19
N CYS A 137 -1.93 -1.67 -7.94
CA CYS A 137 -1.43 -2.75 -8.76
C CYS A 137 -0.64 -2.21 -9.95
N ARG A 138 0.35 -2.99 -10.38
CA ARG A 138 1.01 -2.79 -11.67
C ARG A 138 0.09 -3.24 -12.77
N ASN A 139 0.05 -2.44 -13.83
CA ASN A 139 -0.52 -2.82 -15.11
C ASN A 139 0.46 -3.68 -15.90
#